data_AF-A0A834Y4N2-F1
#
_entry.id   AF-A0A834Y4N2-F1
#
_cell.length_a   1.000
_cell.length_b   1.000
_cell.length_c   1.000
_cell.angle_alpha   90.00
_cell.angle_beta   90.00
_cell.angle_gamma   90.00
#
_symmetry.space_group_name_H-M   'P 1'
#
loop_
_entity.id
_entity.type
_entity.pdbx_description
1 polymer ?
#
loop_
_entity_poly.entity_id
_entity_poly.type
_entity_poly.pdbx_seq_one_letter_code
_entity_poly.pdbx_strand_id
1 'polypeptide(L)'
;MELVNMNLAELKLEKERLTKRVEEGRDKLAKCNAIHEKELYDILPDAPTDDDEHNDYKFVVKHVEATQLATGISYSNINKFWIGKSTCKYTADVSIKIIDFKFEITVEKQDNDETKILDITCHFENVESSYLQEIIPWVKDFATKKEYSALMAAFSVYGHAATTRTKILKKCESKKYVTIEHTEHDGGLIALIHSPKSITEPLASITWKTIFNEKSRGIEHSFSVNVIDEDFGTKNRSLFQDLCKRGLKKEELETIWSDLCGEIKEYK
;
A
#
# COMPACT_ATOMS: atom_id res chain seq x y z
N MET A 1 -34.10 10.17 -19.03
CA MET A 1 -34.01 9.32 -20.24
C MET A 1 -34.38 10.21 -21.42
N GLU A 2 -33.48 11.09 -21.83
CA GLU A 2 -33.71 12.06 -22.92
C GLU A 2 -32.57 11.92 -23.91
N LEU A 3 -32.75 11.03 -24.89
CA LEU A 3 -31.79 10.83 -25.96
C LEU A 3 -32.54 10.50 -27.26
N VAL A 4 -33.57 11.26 -27.60
CA VAL A 4 -34.20 11.16 -28.93
C VAL A 4 -34.80 12.51 -29.35
N ASN A 5 -34.00 13.31 -30.07
CA ASN A 5 -34.42 14.05 -31.28
C ASN A 5 -33.31 15.00 -31.77
N MET A 6 -32.07 14.51 -31.83
CA MET A 6 -31.02 15.23 -32.58
C MET A 6 -31.00 14.68 -34.00
N ASN A 7 -31.00 15.57 -35.00
CA ASN A 7 -30.95 15.15 -36.39
C ASN A 7 -29.53 14.65 -36.76
N LEU A 8 -29.40 13.96 -37.89
CA LEU A 8 -28.13 13.34 -38.32
C LEU A 8 -26.97 14.35 -38.46
N ALA A 9 -27.26 15.61 -38.77
CA ALA A 9 -26.24 16.66 -38.88
C ALA A 9 -25.74 17.10 -37.49
N GLU A 10 -26.64 17.22 -36.52
CA GLU A 10 -26.30 17.56 -35.13
C GLU A 10 -25.50 16.45 -34.45
N LEU A 11 -25.81 15.18 -34.72
CA LEU A 11 -25.04 14.05 -34.24
C LEU A 11 -23.60 14.02 -34.81
N LYS A 12 -23.43 14.38 -36.10
CA LYS A 12 -22.11 14.47 -36.72
C LYS A 12 -21.28 15.58 -36.10
N LEU A 13 -21.90 16.72 -35.83
CA LEU A 13 -21.24 17.89 -35.24
C LEU A 13 -20.83 17.63 -33.79
N GLU A 14 -21.69 16.97 -33.01
CA GLU A 14 -21.35 16.59 -31.63
C GLU A 14 -20.26 15.50 -31.58
N LYS A 15 -20.28 14.55 -32.54
CA LYS A 15 -19.20 13.55 -32.68
C LYS A 15 -17.86 14.23 -32.96
N GLU A 16 -17.79 15.17 -33.90
CA GLU A 16 -16.56 15.92 -34.19
C GLU A 16 -16.07 16.73 -32.98
N ARG A 17 -17.01 17.37 -32.26
CA ARG A 17 -16.69 18.12 -31.04
C ARG A 17 -16.07 17.23 -29.97
N LEU A 18 -16.63 16.04 -29.75
CA LEU A 18 -16.13 15.08 -28.78
C LEU A 18 -14.79 14.46 -29.20
N THR A 19 -14.62 14.13 -30.47
CA THR A 19 -13.35 13.61 -31.00
C THR A 19 -12.22 14.61 -30.80
N LYS A 20 -12.45 15.88 -31.16
CA LYS A 20 -11.45 16.95 -30.96
C LYS A 20 -11.09 17.14 -29.48
N ARG A 21 -12.07 17.04 -28.59
CA ARG A 21 -11.87 17.17 -27.14
C ARG A 21 -11.09 15.98 -26.54
N VAL A 22 -11.24 14.78 -27.10
CA VAL A 22 -10.44 13.60 -26.72
C VAL A 22 -9.00 13.73 -27.22
N GLU A 23 -8.79 14.22 -28.45
CA GLU A 23 -7.45 14.48 -29.01
C GLU A 23 -6.71 15.57 -28.20
N GLU A 24 -7.37 16.69 -27.90
CA GLU A 24 -6.82 17.74 -27.04
C GLU A 24 -6.49 17.24 -25.62
N GLY A 25 -7.29 16.32 -25.07
CA GLY A 25 -7.03 15.67 -23.79
C GLY A 25 -5.81 14.75 -23.85
N ARG A 26 -5.67 13.98 -24.94
CA ARG A 26 -4.55 13.05 -25.16
C ARG A 26 -3.24 13.79 -25.37
N ASP A 27 -3.26 14.90 -26.10
CA ASP A 27 -2.08 15.76 -26.32
C ASP A 27 -1.64 16.48 -25.05
N LYS A 28 -2.59 16.89 -24.20
CA LYS A 28 -2.29 17.44 -22.86
C LYS A 28 -1.65 16.39 -21.96
N LEU A 29 -2.15 15.15 -21.98
CA LEU A 29 -1.60 14.04 -21.21
C LEU A 29 -0.18 13.65 -21.69
N ALA A 30 0.04 13.63 -23.00
CA ALA A 30 1.35 13.36 -23.59
C ALA A 30 2.38 14.45 -23.25
N LYS A 31 1.97 15.73 -23.20
CA LYS A 31 2.82 16.85 -22.76
C LYS A 31 3.15 16.80 -21.26
N CYS A 32 2.21 16.37 -20.41
CA CYS A 32 2.48 16.16 -18.98
C CYS A 32 3.47 15.01 -18.75
N ASN A 33 3.37 13.93 -19.52
CA ASN A 33 4.26 12.77 -19.36
C ASN A 33 5.68 13.01 -19.92
N ALA A 34 5.82 13.80 -21.00
CA ALA A 34 7.13 14.11 -21.58
C ALA A 34 8.01 15.06 -20.73
N ILE A 35 7.40 15.82 -19.80
CA ILE A 35 8.12 16.67 -18.84
C ILE A 35 8.67 15.83 -17.68
N HIS A 36 8.06 14.67 -17.39
CA HIS A 36 8.39 13.83 -16.23
C HIS A 36 9.64 12.96 -16.42
N GLU A 37 10.08 12.72 -17.66
CA GLU A 37 11.21 11.81 -17.95
C GLU A 37 12.60 12.50 -18.04
N LYS A 38 12.68 13.84 -18.14
CA LYS A 38 13.94 14.52 -18.51
C LYS A 38 14.64 15.32 -17.39
N GLU A 39 14.01 15.57 -16.24
CA GLU A 39 14.62 16.32 -15.12
C GLU A 39 14.94 15.44 -13.90
N LEU A 40 14.92 14.11 -14.06
CA LEU A 40 15.20 13.12 -13.02
C LEU A 40 16.70 13.02 -12.63
N TYR A 41 17.60 13.79 -13.25
CA TYR A 41 19.05 13.53 -13.21
C TYR A 41 19.97 14.56 -12.54
N ASP A 42 19.48 15.71 -12.06
CA ASP A 42 20.28 16.62 -11.22
C ASP A 42 19.75 16.59 -9.77
N ILE A 43 20.00 15.44 -9.15
CA ILE A 43 19.61 15.09 -7.79
C ILE A 43 20.40 15.97 -6.81
N LEU A 44 19.75 17.06 -6.37
CA LEU A 44 20.12 18.04 -5.33
C LEU A 44 21.32 18.95 -5.70
N PRO A 45 21.14 20.28 -5.68
CA PRO A 45 21.64 21.01 -4.51
C PRO A 45 20.86 22.29 -4.09
N ASP A 46 21.12 22.64 -2.83
CA ASP A 46 20.98 23.87 -2.05
C ASP A 46 19.66 24.68 -2.02
N ALA A 47 19.28 25.00 -0.77
CA ALA A 47 18.11 25.77 -0.39
C ALA A 47 18.06 27.15 -1.08
N PRO A 48 16.93 27.56 -1.68
CA PRO A 48 16.77 28.92 -2.17
C PRO A 48 16.17 29.84 -1.12
N THR A 49 16.77 31.02 -1.09
CA THR A 49 16.55 32.24 -0.31
C THR A 49 15.18 32.92 -0.51
N ASP A 50 14.84 33.76 0.47
CA ASP A 50 13.71 34.70 0.51
C ASP A 50 13.62 35.56 -0.77
N ASP A 51 12.76 35.17 -1.71
CA ASP A 51 12.00 36.03 -2.64
C ASP A 51 11.40 35.13 -3.74
N ASP A 52 10.10 34.83 -3.69
CA ASP A 52 9.22 34.63 -4.87
C ASP A 52 7.85 34.02 -4.49
N GLU A 53 6.77 34.79 -4.60
CA GLU A 53 5.37 34.33 -4.44
C GLU A 53 4.92 33.27 -5.49
N HIS A 54 5.74 33.00 -6.51
CA HIS A 54 5.54 31.90 -7.47
C HIS A 54 6.20 30.58 -7.06
N ASN A 55 6.94 30.54 -5.94
CA ASN A 55 7.67 29.38 -5.46
C ASN A 55 6.79 28.43 -4.59
N ASP A 56 5.70 28.94 -4.01
CA ASP A 56 4.84 28.21 -3.08
C ASP A 56 4.17 26.99 -3.71
N TYR A 57 3.65 27.10 -4.93
CA TYR A 57 2.99 25.97 -5.59
C TYR A 57 3.99 24.85 -5.93
N LYS A 58 5.19 25.23 -6.39
CA LYS A 58 6.28 24.29 -6.67
C LYS A 58 6.78 23.62 -5.39
N PHE A 59 6.84 24.37 -4.29
CA PHE A 59 7.18 23.87 -2.97
C PHE A 59 6.14 22.88 -2.44
N VAL A 60 4.85 23.20 -2.54
CA VAL A 60 3.74 22.32 -2.13
C VAL A 60 3.73 21.03 -2.96
N VAL A 61 3.89 21.11 -4.27
CA VAL A 61 3.96 19.91 -5.13
C VAL A 61 5.14 19.03 -4.73
N LYS A 62 6.34 19.60 -4.55
CA LYS A 62 7.52 18.86 -4.08
C LYS A 62 7.31 18.24 -2.71
N HIS A 63 6.65 18.92 -1.78
CA HIS A 63 6.34 18.39 -0.46
C HIS A 63 5.34 17.23 -0.52
N VAL A 64 4.34 17.32 -1.38
CA VAL A 64 3.38 16.22 -1.62
C VAL A 64 4.12 15.02 -2.19
N GLU A 65 4.93 15.20 -3.23
CA GLU A 65 5.72 14.12 -3.84
C GLU A 65 6.69 13.49 -2.83
N ALA A 66 7.42 14.30 -2.07
CA ALA A 66 8.34 13.82 -1.04
C ALA A 66 7.60 13.05 0.06
N THR A 67 6.43 13.53 0.49
CA THR A 67 5.60 12.86 1.50
C THR A 67 5.04 11.54 0.97
N GLN A 68 4.58 11.52 -0.28
CA GLN A 68 4.11 10.29 -0.93
C GLN A 68 5.23 9.26 -1.06
N LEU A 69 6.45 9.69 -1.41
CA LEU A 69 7.62 8.81 -1.48
C LEU A 69 8.00 8.28 -0.10
N ALA A 70 8.02 9.15 0.92
CA ALA A 70 8.43 8.79 2.28
C ALA A 70 7.41 7.87 2.98
N THR A 71 6.12 8.12 2.79
CA THR A 71 5.04 7.34 3.43
C THR A 71 4.57 6.17 2.59
N GLY A 72 4.83 6.19 1.29
CA GLY A 72 4.25 5.23 0.35
C GLY A 72 2.73 5.36 0.18
N ILE A 73 2.11 6.43 0.69
CA ILE A 73 0.68 6.72 0.60
C ILE A 73 0.46 7.74 -0.49
N SER A 74 -0.42 7.45 -1.43
CA SER A 74 -0.86 8.39 -2.47
C SER A 74 -2.34 8.72 -2.29
N TYR A 75 -2.69 9.97 -2.59
CA TYR A 75 -4.05 10.49 -2.49
C TYR A 75 -4.47 10.98 -3.87
N SER A 76 -5.69 10.65 -4.27
CA SER A 76 -6.31 11.13 -5.50
C SER A 76 -7.79 11.45 -5.25
N ASN A 77 -8.43 12.17 -6.19
CA ASN A 77 -9.85 12.53 -6.11
C ASN A 77 -10.24 13.16 -4.76
N ILE A 78 -9.40 14.07 -4.26
CA ILE A 78 -9.59 14.74 -2.98
C ILE A 78 -10.73 15.75 -3.12
N ASN A 79 -11.73 15.63 -2.26
CA ASN A 79 -12.85 16.55 -2.22
C ASN A 79 -13.12 17.04 -0.79
N LYS A 80 -13.69 18.24 -0.69
CA LYS A 80 -14.07 18.89 0.56
C LYS A 80 -15.49 19.42 0.43
N PHE A 81 -16.36 19.05 1.37
CA PHE A 81 -17.75 19.50 1.39
C PHE A 81 -18.15 19.96 2.79
N TRP A 82 -18.80 21.13 2.87
CA TRP A 82 -19.42 21.59 4.11
C TRP A 82 -20.76 20.87 4.31
N ILE A 83 -20.92 20.23 5.46
CA ILE A 83 -22.17 19.55 5.84
C ILE A 83 -22.94 20.33 6.93
N GLY A 84 -22.34 21.39 7.46
CA GLY A 84 -22.94 22.30 8.43
C GLY A 84 -22.15 23.61 8.52
N LYS A 85 -22.54 24.48 9.46
CA LYS A 85 -21.90 25.81 9.64
C LYS A 85 -20.43 25.71 10.08
N SER A 86 -20.09 24.69 10.85
CA SER A 86 -18.74 24.44 11.39
C SER A 86 -18.21 23.05 11.03
N THR A 87 -18.97 22.24 10.30
CA THR A 87 -18.63 20.83 10.04
C THR A 87 -18.30 20.61 8.57
N CYS A 88 -17.17 19.95 8.34
CA CYS A 88 -16.65 19.67 7.02
C CYS A 88 -16.33 18.18 6.86
N LYS A 89 -16.70 17.61 5.72
CA LYS A 89 -16.32 16.26 5.31
C LYS A 89 -15.24 16.34 4.23
N TYR A 90 -14.18 15.59 4.40
CA TYR A 90 -13.14 15.37 3.40
C TYR A 90 -13.23 13.93 2.91
N THR A 91 -13.08 13.75 1.59
CA THR A 91 -13.04 12.42 0.97
C THR A 91 -11.85 12.33 0.04
N ALA A 92 -11.20 11.18 -0.04
CA ALA A 92 -10.10 10.93 -0.97
C ALA A 92 -10.04 9.45 -1.33
N ASP A 93 -9.57 9.15 -2.54
CA ASP A 93 -9.13 7.79 -2.88
C ASP A 93 -7.67 7.67 -2.43
N VAL A 94 -7.39 6.67 -1.59
CA VAL A 94 -6.09 6.43 -0.99
C VAL A 94 -5.51 5.13 -1.50
N SER A 95 -4.29 5.17 -2.00
CA SER A 95 -3.56 3.98 -2.43
C SER A 95 -2.26 3.82 -1.66
N ILE A 96 -2.08 2.63 -1.09
CA ILE A 96 -0.95 2.21 -0.29
C ILE A 96 -0.43 0.88 -0.83
N LYS A 97 0.25 0.94 -1.98
CA LYS A 97 0.89 -0.20 -2.66
C LYS A 97 -0.08 -1.35 -2.97
N ILE A 98 -0.39 -2.18 -1.98
CA ILE A 98 -1.24 -3.38 -2.09
C ILE A 98 -2.67 -3.16 -1.57
N ILE A 99 -3.00 -1.98 -1.04
CA ILE A 99 -4.33 -1.64 -0.52
C ILE A 99 -4.78 -0.34 -1.15
N ASP A 100 -5.98 -0.37 -1.74
CA ASP A 100 -6.71 0.80 -2.20
C ASP A 100 -8.02 0.94 -1.42
N PHE A 101 -8.37 2.16 -1.03
CA PHE A 101 -9.59 2.43 -0.29
C PHE A 101 -10.06 3.88 -0.45
N LYS A 102 -11.36 4.09 -0.29
CA LYS A 102 -11.91 5.43 -0.15
C LYS A 102 -11.84 5.84 1.31
N PHE A 103 -11.19 6.95 1.56
CA PHE A 103 -11.03 7.53 2.88
C PHE A 103 -12.01 8.69 3.06
N GLU A 104 -12.69 8.71 4.19
CA GLU A 104 -13.56 9.79 4.61
C GLU A 104 -13.20 10.25 6.02
N ILE A 105 -13.08 11.56 6.22
CA ILE A 105 -12.90 12.16 7.54
C ILE A 105 -13.84 13.34 7.70
N THR A 106 -14.57 13.35 8.82
CA THR A 106 -15.47 14.45 9.18
C THR A 106 -14.88 15.21 10.35
N VAL A 107 -14.76 16.53 10.21
CA VAL A 107 -14.18 17.42 11.21
C VAL A 107 -15.11 18.56 11.55
N GLU A 108 -15.03 19.03 12.79
CA GLU A 108 -15.73 20.19 13.30
C GLU A 108 -14.72 21.26 13.69
N LYS A 109 -14.90 22.47 13.15
CA LYS A 109 -14.13 23.64 13.54
C LYS A 109 -14.69 24.19 14.85
N GLN A 110 -13.83 24.34 15.85
CA GLN A 110 -14.18 25.00 17.11
C GLN A 110 -13.76 26.48 17.08
N ASP A 111 -14.34 27.28 17.98
CA ASP A 111 -14.16 28.74 18.03
C ASP A 111 -12.72 29.18 18.36
N ASN A 112 -11.89 28.25 18.86
CA ASN A 112 -10.50 28.40 19.28
C ASN A 112 -9.47 27.91 18.24
N ASP A 113 -9.86 27.83 16.96
CA ASP A 113 -9.07 27.26 15.85
C ASP A 113 -8.65 25.79 16.02
N GLU A 114 -9.13 25.12 17.08
CA GLU A 114 -9.00 23.68 17.24
C GLU A 114 -9.96 22.95 16.30
N THR A 115 -9.45 21.90 15.65
CA THR A 115 -10.24 21.04 14.77
C THR A 115 -10.47 19.71 15.47
N LYS A 116 -11.73 19.36 15.69
CA LYS A 116 -12.12 18.09 16.30
C LYS A 116 -12.52 17.09 15.22
N ILE A 117 -11.92 15.91 15.24
CA ILE A 117 -12.34 14.81 14.38
C ILE A 117 -13.64 14.22 14.94
N LEU A 118 -14.68 14.19 14.11
CA LEU A 118 -15.97 13.61 14.45
C LEU A 118 -16.06 12.15 14.04
N ASP A 119 -15.58 11.82 12.85
CA ASP A 119 -15.66 10.49 12.26
C ASP A 119 -14.49 10.23 11.31
N ILE A 120 -14.07 8.96 11.25
CA ILE A 120 -13.08 8.45 10.30
C ILE A 120 -13.65 7.17 9.72
N THR A 121 -13.79 7.11 8.40
CA THR A 121 -14.29 5.93 7.70
C THR A 121 -13.34 5.53 6.56
N CYS A 122 -13.07 4.24 6.44
CA CYS A 122 -12.26 3.64 5.36
C CYS A 122 -13.10 2.59 4.62
N HIS A 123 -13.31 2.78 3.32
CA HIS A 123 -14.02 1.84 2.45
C HIS A 123 -13.02 1.12 1.56
N PHE A 124 -12.63 -0.10 1.94
CA PHE A 124 -11.71 -0.92 1.16
C PHE A 124 -12.39 -1.48 -0.09
N GLU A 125 -11.75 -1.31 -1.25
CA GLU A 125 -12.26 -1.77 -2.53
C GLU A 125 -11.25 -2.74 -3.15
N ASN A 126 -11.69 -3.92 -3.58
CA ASN A 126 -10.86 -4.93 -4.28
C ASN A 126 -9.59 -5.36 -3.53
N VAL A 127 -9.62 -5.38 -2.19
CA VAL A 127 -8.49 -5.84 -1.36
C VAL A 127 -8.66 -7.33 -1.07
N GLU A 128 -7.59 -8.12 -1.33
CA GLU A 128 -7.55 -9.54 -0.99
C GLU A 128 -7.91 -9.77 0.48
N SER A 129 -8.74 -10.78 0.75
CA SER A 129 -9.26 -11.07 2.10
C SER A 129 -8.13 -11.25 3.11
N SER A 130 -7.02 -11.88 2.71
CA SER A 130 -5.83 -12.07 3.53
C SER A 130 -5.23 -10.77 4.07
N TYR A 131 -5.20 -9.70 3.28
CA TYR A 131 -4.71 -8.39 3.74
C TYR A 131 -5.79 -7.67 4.53
N LEU A 132 -7.05 -7.79 4.11
CA LEU A 132 -8.17 -7.15 4.78
C LEU A 132 -8.32 -7.62 6.24
N GLN A 133 -8.15 -8.93 6.50
CA GLN A 133 -8.18 -9.48 7.87
C GLN A 133 -7.02 -8.99 8.74
N GLU A 134 -5.86 -8.67 8.15
CA GLU A 134 -4.73 -8.10 8.90
C GLU A 134 -4.98 -6.64 9.31
N ILE A 135 -5.70 -5.87 8.48
CA ILE A 135 -5.84 -4.43 8.67
C ILE A 135 -7.09 -4.00 9.44
N ILE A 136 -8.21 -4.69 9.23
CA ILE A 136 -9.51 -4.32 9.83
C ILE A 136 -9.44 -4.08 11.35
N PRO A 137 -8.79 -4.94 12.16
CA PRO A 137 -8.82 -4.79 13.62
C PRO A 137 -8.28 -3.45 14.10
N TRP A 138 -7.08 -3.06 13.66
CA TRP A 138 -6.46 -1.81 14.09
C TRP A 138 -7.03 -0.59 13.37
N VAL A 139 -7.51 -0.72 12.13
CA VAL A 139 -8.23 0.37 11.45
C VAL A 139 -9.49 0.75 12.23
N LYS A 140 -10.28 -0.24 12.65
CA LYS A 140 -11.48 -0.01 13.47
C LYS A 140 -11.14 0.64 14.81
N ASP A 141 -10.08 0.19 15.46
CA ASP A 141 -9.63 0.76 16.73
C ASP A 141 -9.25 2.24 16.59
N PHE A 142 -8.38 2.58 15.63
CA PHE A 142 -7.97 3.97 15.39
C PHE A 142 -9.11 4.86 14.94
N ALA A 143 -10.01 4.37 14.09
CA ALA A 143 -11.20 5.11 13.66
C ALA A 143 -12.11 5.43 14.85
N THR A 144 -12.36 4.45 15.73
CA THR A 144 -13.18 4.62 16.94
C THR A 144 -12.54 5.64 17.90
N LYS A 145 -11.21 5.59 18.06
CA LYS A 145 -10.44 6.52 18.88
C LYS A 145 -10.18 7.88 18.21
N LYS A 146 -10.54 8.01 16.92
CA LYS A 146 -10.34 9.22 16.10
C LYS A 146 -8.87 9.63 15.95
N GLU A 147 -7.97 8.65 15.98
CA GLU A 147 -6.52 8.85 15.90
C GLU A 147 -6.04 8.86 14.43
N TYR A 148 -6.45 9.87 13.66
CA TYR A 148 -6.11 9.98 12.22
C TYR A 148 -4.62 9.83 11.93
N SER A 149 -3.77 10.57 12.65
CA SER A 149 -2.33 10.55 12.41
C SER A 149 -1.72 9.18 12.68
N ALA A 150 -2.19 8.48 13.71
CA ALA A 150 -1.74 7.12 14.03
C ALA A 150 -2.22 6.11 12.98
N LEU A 151 -3.46 6.26 12.51
CA LEU A 151 -4.02 5.45 11.42
C LEU A 151 -3.17 5.56 10.16
N MET A 152 -2.85 6.78 9.70
CA MET A 152 -2.05 6.99 8.49
C MET A 152 -0.60 6.53 8.67
N ALA A 153 -0.02 6.70 9.87
CA ALA A 153 1.31 6.15 10.17
C ALA A 153 1.31 4.61 10.12
N ALA A 154 0.32 3.96 10.73
CA ALA A 154 0.19 2.49 10.71
C ALA A 154 0.04 1.96 9.28
N PHE A 155 -0.77 2.64 8.47
CA PHE A 155 -0.94 2.37 7.05
C PHE A 155 0.37 2.45 6.25
N SER A 156 1.15 3.50 6.44
CA SER A 156 2.48 3.66 5.83
C SER A 156 3.39 2.48 6.18
N VAL A 157 3.54 2.16 7.47
CA VAL A 157 4.42 1.07 7.93
C VAL A 157 3.93 -0.28 7.42
N TYR A 158 2.62 -0.53 7.46
CA TYR A 158 2.01 -1.74 6.91
C TYR A 158 2.31 -1.89 5.41
N GLY A 159 2.17 -0.82 4.62
CA GLY A 159 2.48 -0.83 3.19
C GLY A 159 3.93 -1.24 2.90
N HIS A 160 4.87 -0.77 3.72
CA HIS A 160 6.29 -1.14 3.62
C HIS A 160 6.54 -2.60 4.00
N ALA A 161 5.94 -3.06 5.10
CA ALA A 161 6.03 -4.44 5.57
C ALA A 161 5.45 -5.40 4.52
N ALA A 162 4.25 -5.13 4.02
CA ALA A 162 3.60 -5.96 3.01
C ALA A 162 4.37 -5.98 1.69
N THR A 163 4.90 -4.83 1.25
CA THR A 163 5.77 -4.76 0.04
C THR A 163 7.03 -5.61 0.21
N THR A 164 7.65 -5.57 1.39
CA THR A 164 8.85 -6.37 1.71
C THR A 164 8.52 -7.86 1.63
N ARG A 165 7.43 -8.28 2.28
CA ARG A 165 6.91 -9.66 2.21
C ARG A 165 6.70 -10.10 0.75
N THR A 166 5.98 -9.31 -0.04
CA THR A 166 5.70 -9.63 -1.44
C THR A 166 6.97 -9.76 -2.28
N LYS A 167 7.97 -8.87 -2.09
CA LYS A 167 9.24 -8.95 -2.82
C LYS A 167 10.03 -10.22 -2.49
N ILE A 168 10.12 -10.56 -1.20
CA ILE A 168 10.81 -11.77 -0.74
C ILE A 168 10.12 -13.01 -1.29
N LEU A 169 8.80 -13.13 -1.12
CA LEU A 169 8.05 -14.30 -1.58
C LEU A 169 8.08 -14.45 -3.10
N LYS A 170 7.91 -13.37 -3.88
CA LYS A 170 8.03 -13.41 -5.35
C LYS A 170 9.41 -13.87 -5.81
N LYS A 171 10.48 -13.46 -5.12
CA LYS A 171 11.85 -13.93 -5.42
C LYS A 171 11.97 -15.44 -5.20
N CYS A 172 11.37 -15.98 -4.13
CA CYS A 172 11.39 -17.41 -3.83
C CYS A 172 10.51 -18.21 -4.82
N GLU A 173 9.32 -17.70 -5.14
CA GLU A 173 8.38 -18.27 -6.09
C GLU A 173 8.98 -18.34 -7.51
N SER A 174 9.71 -17.30 -7.94
CA SER A 174 10.40 -17.30 -9.24
C SER A 174 11.44 -18.42 -9.39
N LYS A 175 11.96 -18.92 -8.26
CA LYS A 175 12.89 -20.06 -8.19
C LYS A 175 12.19 -21.40 -7.99
N LYS A 176 10.85 -21.41 -7.91
CA LYS A 176 10.00 -22.56 -7.60
C LYS A 176 10.26 -23.18 -6.22
N TYR A 177 10.79 -22.37 -5.29
CA TYR A 177 11.04 -22.81 -3.91
C TYR A 177 9.81 -22.64 -3.03
N VAL A 178 8.88 -21.78 -3.44
CA VAL A 178 7.69 -21.44 -2.69
C VAL A 178 6.48 -21.43 -3.61
N THR A 179 5.39 -22.02 -3.16
CA THR A 179 4.04 -21.73 -3.66
C THR A 179 3.34 -20.84 -2.63
N ILE A 180 2.73 -19.75 -3.07
CA ILE A 180 2.06 -18.79 -2.20
C ILE A 180 0.56 -19.07 -2.19
N GLU A 181 0.00 -19.25 -1.00
CA GLU A 181 -1.44 -19.38 -0.76
C GLU A 181 -1.95 -18.24 0.14
N HIS A 182 -3.23 -17.91 0.00
CA HIS A 182 -3.88 -16.87 0.81
C HIS A 182 -4.69 -17.51 1.93
N THR A 183 -4.60 -16.96 3.15
CA THR A 183 -5.45 -17.41 4.25
C THR A 183 -6.85 -16.81 4.10
N GLU A 184 -7.90 -17.62 4.23
CA GLU A 184 -9.28 -17.12 4.13
C GLU A 184 -9.80 -16.46 5.42
N HIS A 185 -9.28 -16.86 6.58
CA HIS A 185 -9.90 -16.50 7.88
C HIS A 185 -9.00 -15.70 8.83
N ASP A 186 -7.71 -16.04 8.92
CA ASP A 186 -6.86 -15.46 9.98
C ASP A 186 -5.88 -14.40 9.50
N GLY A 187 -6.00 -13.97 8.23
CA GLY A 187 -5.12 -13.01 7.58
C GLY A 187 -3.71 -13.54 7.28
N GLY A 188 -3.05 -12.85 6.35
CA GLY A 188 -1.69 -13.17 5.90
C GLY A 188 -1.60 -14.21 4.79
N LEU A 189 -0.37 -14.65 4.55
CA LEU A 189 -0.03 -15.54 3.43
C LEU A 189 0.60 -16.82 3.95
N ILE A 190 0.39 -17.92 3.25
CA ILE A 190 1.05 -19.20 3.50
C ILE A 190 2.09 -19.40 2.39
N ALA A 191 3.33 -19.62 2.79
CA ALA A 191 4.41 -20.01 1.90
C ALA A 191 4.65 -21.52 2.06
N LEU A 192 4.23 -22.29 1.07
CA LEU A 192 4.53 -23.71 0.97
C LEU A 192 5.93 -23.88 0.40
N ILE A 193 6.84 -24.43 1.19
CA ILE A 193 8.26 -24.59 0.83
C ILE A 193 8.45 -25.90 0.07
N HIS A 194 9.07 -25.86 -1.10
CA HIS A 194 9.27 -27.02 -1.96
C HIS A 194 10.75 -27.26 -2.24
N SER A 195 11.12 -28.53 -2.39
CA SER A 195 12.42 -28.90 -2.96
C SER A 195 12.43 -28.58 -4.46
N PRO A 196 13.58 -28.14 -5.02
CA PRO A 196 13.71 -27.97 -6.47
C PRO A 196 13.50 -29.25 -7.27
N LYS A 197 13.63 -30.42 -6.62
CA LYS A 197 13.49 -31.74 -7.27
C LYS A 197 12.09 -32.33 -7.21
N SER A 198 11.27 -31.86 -6.29
CA SER A 198 9.88 -32.30 -6.15
C SER A 198 9.02 -31.16 -5.62
N ILE A 199 8.05 -30.75 -6.43
CA ILE A 199 7.04 -29.75 -6.05
C ILE A 199 5.76 -30.41 -5.50
N THR A 200 5.67 -31.74 -5.51
CA THR A 200 4.42 -32.43 -5.16
C THR A 200 4.17 -32.47 -3.66
N GLU A 201 5.23 -32.48 -2.84
CA GLU A 201 5.12 -32.47 -1.38
C GLU A 201 5.93 -31.32 -0.81
N PRO A 202 5.30 -30.38 -0.06
CA PRO A 202 6.02 -29.32 0.60
C PRO A 202 6.85 -29.86 1.78
N LEU A 203 8.05 -29.31 1.95
CA LEU A 203 8.96 -29.60 3.07
C LEU A 203 8.49 -28.94 4.36
N ALA A 204 7.90 -27.75 4.24
CA ALA A 204 7.35 -26.98 5.34
C ALA A 204 6.28 -26.02 4.82
N SER A 205 5.43 -25.53 5.72
CA SER A 205 4.49 -24.45 5.48
C SER A 205 4.78 -23.32 6.46
N ILE A 206 4.92 -22.10 5.95
CA ILE A 206 5.20 -20.91 6.75
C ILE A 206 4.05 -19.93 6.59
N THR A 207 3.29 -19.73 7.65
CA THR A 207 2.29 -18.66 7.72
C THR A 207 2.98 -17.36 8.08
N TRP A 208 2.87 -16.36 7.22
CA TRP A 208 3.45 -15.03 7.39
C TRP A 208 2.37 -13.96 7.46
N LYS A 209 2.20 -13.41 8.66
CA LYS A 209 1.28 -12.31 8.96
C LYS A 209 2.02 -11.01 9.23
N THR A 210 1.33 -9.91 8.96
CA THR A 210 1.73 -8.57 9.39
C THR A 210 0.72 -8.12 10.43
N ILE A 211 1.17 -7.93 11.66
CA ILE A 211 0.29 -7.68 12.82
C ILE A 211 0.58 -6.31 13.43
N PHE A 212 -0.46 -5.66 13.93
CA PHE A 212 -0.30 -4.47 14.77
C PHE A 212 -0.06 -4.89 16.22
N ASN A 213 1.04 -4.43 16.80
CA ASN A 213 1.40 -4.65 18.19
C ASN A 213 0.99 -3.42 19.00
N GLU A 214 -0.05 -3.57 19.81
CA GLU A 214 -0.60 -2.47 20.63
C GLU A 214 0.41 -1.89 21.63
N LYS A 215 1.36 -2.71 22.12
CA LYS A 215 2.36 -2.27 23.10
C LYS A 215 3.44 -1.41 22.49
N SER A 216 3.97 -1.83 21.34
CA SER A 216 4.97 -1.06 20.60
C SER A 216 4.33 0.03 19.72
N ARG A 217 2.99 0.00 19.56
CA ARG A 217 2.24 0.83 18.59
C ARG A 217 2.80 0.68 17.17
N GLY A 218 3.39 -0.47 16.88
CA GLY A 218 4.11 -0.75 15.64
C GLY A 218 3.47 -1.88 14.83
N ILE A 219 3.82 -1.93 13.55
CA ILE A 219 3.48 -3.05 12.67
C ILE A 219 4.68 -3.99 12.62
N GLU A 220 4.46 -5.28 12.88
CA GLU A 220 5.50 -6.30 13.00
C GLU A 220 5.18 -7.51 12.12
N HIS A 221 6.24 -8.17 11.64
CA HIS A 221 6.11 -9.45 10.97
C HIS A 221 5.96 -10.58 12.02
N SER A 222 5.03 -11.50 11.76
CA SER A 222 4.76 -12.65 12.60
C SER A 222 4.74 -13.91 11.76
N PHE A 223 5.43 -14.95 12.24
CA PHE A 223 5.61 -16.20 11.53
C PHE A 223 5.10 -17.37 12.37
N SER A 224 4.52 -18.36 11.69
CA SER A 224 4.24 -19.67 12.26
C SER A 224 4.71 -20.72 11.27
N VAL A 225 5.57 -21.64 11.73
CA VAL A 225 6.19 -22.65 10.89
C VAL A 225 5.58 -24.01 11.23
N ASN A 226 5.06 -24.69 10.21
CA ASN A 226 4.64 -26.07 10.25
C ASN A 226 5.62 -26.91 9.43
N VAL A 227 6.42 -27.73 10.11
CA VAL A 227 7.36 -28.65 9.46
C VAL A 227 6.60 -29.87 8.96
N ILE A 228 6.85 -30.27 7.71
CA ILE A 228 6.20 -31.43 7.09
C ILE A 228 7.24 -32.54 6.88
N ASP A 229 8.41 -32.19 6.38
CA ASP A 229 9.59 -33.06 6.34
C ASP A 229 10.43 -32.84 7.61
N GLU A 230 10.46 -33.86 8.49
CA GLU A 230 11.15 -33.78 9.79
C GLU A 230 12.67 -33.65 9.68
N ASP A 231 13.29 -34.21 8.64
CA ASP A 231 14.73 -34.13 8.40
C ASP A 231 15.12 -32.71 7.97
N PHE A 232 14.34 -32.13 7.05
CA PHE A 232 14.46 -30.72 6.68
C PHE A 232 14.24 -29.82 7.90
N GLY A 233 13.21 -30.11 8.68
CA GLY A 233 12.86 -29.40 9.90
C GLY A 233 13.97 -29.39 10.95
N THR A 234 14.56 -30.54 11.18
CA THR A 234 15.62 -30.72 12.18
C THR A 234 16.91 -30.03 11.73
N LYS A 235 17.29 -30.19 10.46
CA LYS A 235 18.48 -29.53 9.89
C LYS A 235 18.37 -28.00 9.95
N ASN A 236 17.18 -27.45 9.73
CA ASN A 236 16.94 -26.01 9.62
C ASN A 236 16.28 -25.39 10.86
N ARG A 237 16.31 -26.08 12.01
CA ARG A 237 15.63 -25.63 13.23
C ARG A 237 16.05 -24.23 13.67
N SER A 238 17.34 -23.88 13.59
CA SER A 238 17.83 -22.55 13.96
C SER A 238 17.25 -21.46 13.07
N LEU A 239 17.21 -21.68 11.76
CA LEU A 239 16.61 -20.73 10.81
C LEU A 239 15.13 -20.50 11.09
N PHE A 240 14.37 -21.55 11.40
CA PHE A 240 12.96 -21.39 11.77
C PHE A 240 12.77 -20.69 13.11
N GLN A 241 13.65 -20.93 14.09
CA GLN A 241 13.63 -20.19 15.35
C GLN A 241 13.96 -18.71 15.15
N ASP A 242 14.94 -18.40 14.29
CA ASP A 242 15.30 -17.04 13.94
C ASP A 242 14.18 -16.32 13.20
N LEU A 243 13.51 -17.00 12.28
CA LEU A 243 12.35 -16.47 11.56
C LEU A 243 11.19 -16.13 12.52
N CYS A 244 10.99 -16.93 13.57
CA CYS A 244 9.94 -16.71 14.57
C CYS A 244 10.28 -15.65 15.63
N LYS A 245 11.44 -14.99 15.54
CA LYS A 245 11.77 -13.86 16.43
C LYS A 245 10.84 -12.67 16.16
N ARG A 246 10.55 -11.91 17.22
CA ARG A 246 9.73 -10.69 17.13
C ARG A 246 10.58 -9.50 16.67
N GLY A 247 9.94 -8.58 15.94
CA GLY A 247 10.55 -7.30 15.58
C GLY A 247 11.66 -7.40 14.53
N LEU A 248 11.65 -8.45 13.68
CA LEU A 248 12.61 -8.60 12.60
C LEU A 248 12.51 -7.42 11.62
N LYS A 249 13.66 -6.79 11.37
CA LYS A 249 13.81 -5.74 10.36
C LYS A 249 13.90 -6.34 8.97
N LYS A 250 13.78 -5.48 7.96
CA LYS A 250 13.84 -5.86 6.55
C LYS A 250 15.13 -6.65 6.22
N GLU A 251 16.28 -6.15 6.66
CA GLU A 251 17.59 -6.74 6.32
C GLU A 251 17.74 -8.14 6.95
N GLU A 252 17.23 -8.31 8.17
CA GLU A 252 17.21 -9.60 8.88
C GLU A 252 16.29 -10.59 8.15
N LEU A 253 15.10 -10.15 7.72
CA LEU A 253 14.19 -10.97 6.94
C LEU A 253 14.79 -11.40 5.60
N GLU A 254 15.39 -10.46 4.86
CA GLU A 254 16.04 -10.76 3.59
C GLU A 254 17.18 -11.77 3.75
N THR A 255 17.92 -11.68 4.86
CA THR A 255 19.01 -12.62 5.20
C THR A 255 18.46 -14.01 5.51
N ILE A 256 17.52 -14.13 6.46
CA ILE A 256 16.94 -15.42 6.86
C ILE A 256 16.30 -16.15 5.66
N TRP A 257 15.55 -15.42 4.83
CA TRP A 257 14.93 -16.01 3.63
C TRP A 257 15.97 -16.37 2.56
N SER A 258 17.07 -15.62 2.45
CA SER A 258 18.17 -15.98 1.55
C SER A 258 18.86 -17.28 1.99
N ASP A 259 19.09 -17.44 3.30
CA ASP A 259 19.70 -18.64 3.88
C ASP A 259 18.77 -19.85 3.72
N LEU A 260 17.48 -19.68 4.01
CA LEU A 260 16.47 -20.71 3.77
C LEU A 260 16.43 -21.14 2.29
N CYS A 261 16.52 -20.19 1.34
CA CYS A 261 16.63 -20.51 -0.08
C CYS A 261 17.89 -21.30 -0.43
N GLY A 262 19.00 -21.06 0.28
CA GLY A 262 20.24 -21.84 0.14
C GLY A 262 20.03 -23.28 0.59
N GLU A 263 19.44 -23.47 1.76
CA GLU A 263 19.16 -24.79 2.31
C GLU A 263 18.18 -25.60 1.45
N ILE A 264 17.12 -24.96 0.95
CA ILE A 264 16.18 -25.60 0.00
C ILE A 264 16.91 -26.08 -1.26
N LYS A 265 17.82 -25.27 -1.79
CA LYS A 265 18.56 -25.59 -3.02
C LYS A 265 19.45 -26.83 -2.85
N GLU A 266 20.03 -26.99 -1.67
CA GLU A 266 20.91 -28.12 -1.35
C GLU A 266 20.15 -29.35 -0.85
N TYR A 267 18.89 -29.18 -0.43
CA TYR A 267 18.06 -30.25 0.09
C TYR A 267 17.67 -31.24 -1.00
N LYS A 268 17.75 -32.53 -0.66
CA LYS A 268 17.73 -33.61 -1.65
C LYS A 268 16.34 -34.05 -2.05
#